data_AF-A0A8I3ATS7-F1
#
_entry.id   AF-A0A8I3ATS7-F1
#
_cell.length_a   1.000
_cell.length_b   1.000
_cell.length_c   1.000
_cell.angle_alpha   90.00
_cell.angle_beta   90.00
_cell.angle_gamma   90.00
#
_symmetry.space_group_name_H-M   'P 1'
#
loop_
_entity.id
_entity.type
_entity.pdbx_description
1 polymer ?
#
loop_
_entity_poly.entity_id
_entity_poly.type
_entity_poly.pdbx_seq_one_letter_code
_entity_poly.pdbx_strand_id
1 'polypeptide(L)'
;MMASRMPMFSQGPMIGSLACWFAYLSKSCKPHHRPSPNAHQSADNQLRASERAFQKQGIFLNQKTKAKSTRPGKGGRRWYKDVGLGFRTPKNAIEGTYIDKKCPFTGQVSIRGRILTGTVVSTKMHRTLIIRREYLHFIPKYARYEKRHKNLAAHVSPAFRVEEGDQVTVGQCRPLSKTVRFNVLRVLPRTGKAVKKFSKF
;
A
#
# COMPACT_ATOMS: atom_id res chain seq x y z
N MET A 1 31.78 48.26 71.29
CA MET A 1 31.39 49.68 71.12
C MET A 1 30.79 49.85 69.72
N MET A 2 29.64 50.52 69.62
CA MET A 2 28.90 50.95 68.40
C MET A 2 28.37 49.82 67.50
N ALA A 3 27.09 49.43 67.47
CA ALA A 3 25.80 50.15 67.34
C ALA A 3 25.58 50.83 65.98
N SER A 4 24.72 50.24 65.13
CA SER A 4 23.66 50.90 64.35
C SER A 4 22.98 49.87 63.41
N ARG A 5 21.79 49.39 63.78
CA ARG A 5 20.45 49.89 63.39
C ARG A 5 20.00 49.42 61.99
N MET A 6 19.21 48.34 61.99
CA MET A 6 18.23 48.02 60.95
C MET A 6 16.81 48.21 61.53
N PRO A 7 15.88 48.90 60.86
CA PRO A 7 14.45 48.80 61.13
C PRO A 7 13.89 47.57 60.37
N MET A 8 13.16 46.61 60.93
CA MET A 8 11.94 46.58 61.76
C MET A 8 10.62 46.77 60.99
N PHE A 9 9.69 45.87 61.32
CA PHE A 9 8.24 45.78 61.01
C PHE A 9 7.84 45.05 59.70
N SER A 10 7.34 43.80 59.74
CA SER A 10 6.11 43.26 60.37
C SER A 10 4.83 43.55 59.59
N GLN A 11 4.22 42.50 59.03
CA GLN A 11 2.84 42.05 59.31
C GLN A 11 2.52 40.82 58.42
N GLY A 12 2.05 39.72 59.04
CA GLY A 12 1.50 38.54 58.34
C GLY A 12 0.02 38.76 57.97
N PRO A 13 -0.87 37.76 58.11
CA PRO A 13 -0.71 36.31 57.98
C PRO A 13 -1.90 35.65 57.22
N MET A 14 -1.90 34.31 57.19
CA MET A 14 -3.08 33.42 57.19
C MET A 14 -3.82 33.03 55.88
N ILE A 15 -4.26 31.76 55.93
CA ILE A 15 -5.32 31.07 55.17
C ILE A 15 -4.90 30.68 53.74
N GLY A 16 -4.52 29.45 53.42
CA GLY A 16 -5.21 28.20 53.73
C GLY A 16 -6.12 27.84 52.56
N SER A 17 -5.71 26.89 51.71
CA SER A 17 -6.63 25.86 51.18
C SER A 17 -5.87 24.85 50.32
N LEU A 18 -5.86 23.61 50.80
CA LEU A 18 -5.77 22.42 49.98
C LEU A 18 -7.02 22.35 49.08
N ALA A 19 -6.89 22.52 47.77
CA ALA A 19 -7.83 21.95 46.80
C ALA A 19 -7.34 22.03 45.35
N CYS A 20 -7.43 20.91 44.66
CA CYS A 20 -7.58 20.79 43.20
C CYS A 20 -6.43 21.26 42.30
N TRP A 21 -5.39 20.42 42.23
CA TRP A 21 -4.63 20.24 40.98
C TRP A 21 -5.44 19.37 39.99
N PHE A 22 -6.55 19.90 39.48
CA PHE A 22 -7.32 19.24 38.41
C PHE A 22 -8.04 20.28 37.54
N ALA A 23 -7.27 20.92 36.66
CA ALA A 23 -7.70 21.69 35.50
C ALA A 23 -6.43 21.85 34.65
N TYR A 24 -6.33 21.58 33.36
CA TYR A 24 -7.33 21.71 32.32
C TYR A 24 -6.83 20.88 31.11
N LEU A 25 -7.39 19.70 30.92
CA LEU A 25 -7.20 18.89 29.72
C LEU A 25 -8.17 19.39 28.65
N SER A 26 -7.78 20.40 27.89
CA SER A 26 -8.48 20.80 26.66
C SER A 26 -7.52 21.50 25.70
N LYS A 27 -6.53 20.74 25.22
CA LYS A 27 -5.87 21.09 23.96
C LYS A 27 -6.67 20.45 22.84
N SER A 28 -7.51 21.27 22.22
CA SER A 28 -8.21 21.01 20.96
C SER A 28 -7.25 20.43 19.92
N CYS A 29 -7.25 19.11 19.77
CA CYS A 29 -6.62 18.44 18.64
C CYS A 29 -7.46 18.76 17.39
N LYS A 30 -6.98 19.72 16.58
CA LYS A 30 -7.50 19.94 15.22
C LYS A 30 -7.49 18.60 14.46
N PRO A 31 -8.60 18.18 13.83
CA PRO A 31 -8.57 17.02 12.95
C PRO A 31 -7.64 17.35 11.77
N HIS A 32 -6.57 16.58 11.61
CA HIS A 32 -5.77 16.60 10.40
C HIS A 32 -6.68 16.24 9.22
N HIS A 33 -6.94 17.23 8.36
CA HIS A 33 -7.59 17.02 7.08
C HIS A 33 -6.73 16.02 6.29
N ARG A 34 -7.24 14.80 6.06
CA ARG A 34 -6.62 13.87 5.13
C ARG A 34 -6.73 14.45 3.72
N PRO A 35 -5.65 14.47 2.93
CA PRO A 35 -5.75 14.86 1.53
C PRO A 35 -6.71 13.93 0.79
N SER A 36 -7.45 14.50 -0.14
CA SER A 36 -8.43 13.81 -0.98
C SER A 36 -7.79 12.66 -1.80
N PRO A 37 -8.55 11.61 -2.15
CA PRO A 37 -8.02 10.42 -2.85
C PRO A 37 -7.48 10.71 -4.27
N ASN A 38 -7.65 11.94 -4.77
CA ASN A 38 -7.12 12.37 -6.06
C ASN A 38 -5.76 13.06 -5.96
N ALA A 39 -5.23 13.34 -4.75
CA ALA A 39 -3.91 13.95 -4.56
C ALA A 39 -2.74 12.98 -4.79
N HIS A 40 -2.99 11.66 -4.80
CA HIS A 40 -1.99 10.66 -5.21
C HIS A 40 -1.87 10.51 -6.73
N GLN A 41 -2.76 11.10 -7.53
CA GLN A 41 -2.81 10.85 -8.97
C GLN A 41 -1.80 11.67 -9.79
N SER A 42 -1.15 12.68 -9.20
CA SER A 42 -0.17 13.53 -9.88
C SER A 42 1.30 13.23 -9.53
N ALA A 43 1.58 12.55 -8.42
CA ALA A 43 2.96 12.30 -7.98
C ALA A 43 3.63 11.06 -8.60
N ASP A 44 2.86 10.03 -8.96
CA ASP A 44 3.43 8.76 -9.46
C ASP A 44 3.78 8.77 -10.96
N ASN A 45 3.41 9.82 -11.69
CA ASN A 45 3.65 9.92 -13.15
C ASN A 45 4.87 10.78 -13.51
N GLN A 46 5.65 11.24 -12.52
CA GLN A 46 6.81 12.12 -12.69
C GLN A 46 8.13 11.47 -12.28
N LEU A 47 8.45 10.25 -12.70
CA LEU A 47 9.83 9.73 -12.59
C LEU A 47 10.14 8.82 -13.79
N ARG A 48 10.41 9.42 -14.95
CA ARG A 48 10.87 8.69 -16.14
C ARG A 48 12.38 8.39 -16.15
N ALA A 49 13.10 8.74 -15.09
CA ALA A 49 14.47 8.30 -14.83
C ALA A 49 14.90 8.56 -13.37
N SER A 50 14.16 8.06 -12.36
CA SER A 50 14.62 8.16 -10.96
C SER A 50 15.74 7.19 -10.62
N GLU A 51 15.81 6.07 -11.35
CA GLU A 51 16.81 5.05 -11.11
C GLU A 51 18.08 5.38 -11.88
N ARG A 52 19.25 5.14 -11.25
CA ARG A 52 20.58 5.46 -11.81
C ARG A 52 20.86 4.80 -13.16
N ALA A 53 20.20 3.68 -13.46
CA ALA A 53 20.33 2.96 -14.71
C ALA A 53 19.07 3.12 -15.56
N PHE A 54 19.25 3.26 -16.87
CA PHE A 54 18.15 3.25 -17.81
C PHE A 54 17.44 1.88 -17.78
N GLN A 55 16.19 1.88 -17.36
CA GLN A 55 15.37 0.67 -17.37
C GLN A 55 14.80 0.44 -18.77
N LYS A 56 14.86 -0.79 -19.26
CA LYS A 56 14.19 -1.24 -20.49
C LYS A 56 13.70 -2.67 -20.35
N GLN A 57 12.70 -3.01 -21.16
CA GLN A 57 12.34 -4.41 -21.37
C GLN A 57 13.43 -5.12 -22.19
N GLY A 58 13.44 -6.45 -22.21
CA GLY A 58 14.39 -7.25 -23.00
C GLY A 58 14.19 -7.17 -24.52
N ILE A 59 13.55 -6.12 -25.00
CA ILE A 59 13.23 -5.88 -26.41
C ILE A 59 14.25 -4.89 -26.96
N PHE A 60 14.68 -5.12 -28.20
CA PHE A 60 15.46 -4.13 -28.93
C PHE A 60 14.59 -2.92 -29.31
N LEU A 61 14.91 -1.73 -28.80
CA LEU A 61 14.13 -0.50 -29.06
C LEU A 61 14.61 0.27 -30.30
N ASN A 62 15.90 0.14 -30.65
CA ASN A 62 16.56 1.01 -31.62
C ASN A 62 16.49 0.45 -33.06
N GLN A 63 15.31 0.04 -33.52
CA GLN A 63 15.15 -0.41 -34.90
C GLN A 63 14.95 0.78 -35.83
N LYS A 64 15.76 0.84 -36.89
CA LYS A 64 15.76 1.94 -37.88
C LYS A 64 14.44 2.05 -38.66
N THR A 65 13.73 0.95 -38.84
CA THR A 65 12.42 0.89 -39.49
C THR A 65 11.29 0.90 -38.44
N LYS A 66 10.52 1.99 -38.35
CA LYS A 66 9.31 2.03 -37.52
C LYS A 66 8.16 1.35 -38.27
N ALA A 67 7.77 0.15 -37.86
CA ALA A 67 6.54 -0.46 -38.36
C ALA A 67 5.34 0.39 -37.89
N LYS A 68 4.79 1.21 -38.80
CA LYS A 68 3.56 1.99 -38.55
C LYS A 68 2.40 1.02 -38.42
N SER A 69 1.75 0.96 -37.26
CA SER A 69 0.47 0.26 -37.10
C SER A 69 -0.56 1.20 -36.52
N THR A 70 -1.68 1.33 -37.23
CA THR A 70 -2.78 2.30 -37.06
C THR A 70 -3.71 2.05 -35.86
N ARG A 71 -3.38 1.10 -34.97
CA ARG A 71 -4.23 0.73 -33.82
C ARG A 71 -3.69 1.39 -32.53
N PRO A 72 -4.56 1.94 -31.65
CA PRO A 72 -4.13 2.43 -30.33
C PRO A 72 -3.42 1.31 -29.56
N GLY A 73 -2.28 1.62 -28.93
CA GLY A 73 -1.41 0.64 -28.26
C GLY A 73 -0.41 -0.10 -29.17
N LYS A 74 -0.46 0.10 -30.49
CA LYS A 74 0.39 -0.57 -31.48
C LYS A 74 1.44 0.36 -32.11
N GLY A 75 1.65 1.53 -31.52
CA GLY A 75 2.71 2.49 -31.87
C GLY A 75 3.98 2.39 -31.01
N GLY A 76 3.92 1.63 -29.91
CA GLY A 76 5.06 1.36 -29.02
C GLY A 76 5.31 -0.14 -28.95
N ARG A 77 6.54 -0.58 -29.23
CA ARG A 77 6.91 -2.00 -29.15
C ARG A 77 7.09 -2.42 -27.68
N ARG A 78 5.98 -2.60 -26.97
CA ARG A 78 5.95 -3.12 -25.59
C ARG A 78 5.63 -4.62 -25.61
N TRP A 79 6.44 -5.40 -24.88
CA TRP A 79 6.21 -6.83 -24.74
C TRP A 79 5.27 -7.07 -23.55
N TYR A 80 4.24 -7.84 -23.83
CA TYR A 80 3.31 -8.39 -22.87
C TYR A 80 3.04 -9.84 -23.27
N LYS A 81 2.62 -10.65 -22.31
CA LYS A 81 2.18 -12.01 -22.52
C LYS A 81 0.91 -12.29 -21.74
N ASP A 82 0.17 -13.28 -22.20
CA ASP A 82 -0.83 -13.93 -21.37
C ASP A 82 -0.13 -14.80 -20.30
N VAL A 83 -0.68 -14.79 -19.09
CA VAL A 83 -0.18 -15.57 -17.96
C VAL A 83 -0.79 -16.98 -17.97
N GLY A 84 -1.90 -17.16 -18.69
CA GLY A 84 -2.68 -18.39 -18.69
C GLY A 84 -3.60 -18.49 -17.45
N LEU A 85 -4.16 -19.69 -17.23
CA LEU A 85 -5.05 -19.98 -16.07
C LEU A 85 -6.35 -19.15 -16.06
N GLY A 86 -6.78 -18.63 -17.22
CA GLY A 86 -8.03 -17.86 -17.38
C GLY A 86 -7.97 -16.42 -16.87
N PHE A 87 -6.80 -15.91 -16.49
CA PHE A 87 -6.65 -14.51 -16.07
C PHE A 87 -6.47 -13.58 -17.26
N ARG A 88 -7.31 -12.54 -17.34
CA ARG A 88 -7.19 -11.51 -18.39
C ARG A 88 -6.04 -10.56 -18.09
N THR A 89 -5.22 -10.27 -19.09
CA THR A 89 -4.19 -9.23 -19.03
C THR A 89 -4.82 -7.84 -18.82
N PRO A 90 -4.40 -7.07 -17.81
CA PRO A 90 -4.96 -5.74 -17.58
C PRO A 90 -4.55 -4.74 -18.68
N LYS A 91 -5.45 -3.81 -19.05
CA LYS A 91 -5.17 -2.77 -20.05
C LYS A 91 -3.93 -1.94 -19.71
N ASN A 92 -3.76 -1.61 -18.43
CA ASN A 92 -2.59 -0.90 -17.90
C ASN A 92 -1.27 -1.64 -18.18
N ALA A 93 -1.26 -2.96 -18.31
CA ALA A 93 -0.05 -3.69 -18.68
C ALA A 93 0.30 -3.57 -20.16
N ILE A 94 -0.70 -3.42 -21.04
CA ILE A 94 -0.54 -3.28 -22.48
C ILE A 94 -0.14 -1.86 -22.86
N GLU A 95 -0.82 -0.87 -22.29
CA GLU A 95 -0.66 0.54 -22.64
C GLU A 95 0.33 1.28 -21.72
N GLY A 96 0.61 0.74 -20.53
CA GLY A 96 1.44 1.41 -19.54
C GLY A 96 2.92 1.49 -19.92
N THR A 97 3.59 2.53 -19.45
CA THR A 97 5.03 2.78 -19.72
C THR A 97 5.96 2.27 -18.62
N TYR A 98 5.44 1.63 -17.57
CA TYR A 98 6.24 1.15 -16.45
C TYR A 98 7.14 -0.02 -16.87
N ILE A 99 8.30 -0.16 -16.23
CA ILE A 99 9.22 -1.27 -16.44
C ILE A 99 9.37 -2.03 -15.12
N ASP A 100 8.94 -3.28 -15.14
CA ASP A 100 9.03 -4.18 -14.00
C ASP A 100 9.37 -5.60 -14.46
N LYS A 101 10.58 -6.06 -14.15
CA LYS A 101 11.06 -7.39 -14.49
C LYS A 101 10.35 -8.50 -13.71
N LYS A 102 9.74 -8.16 -12.57
CA LYS A 102 9.02 -9.07 -11.68
C LYS A 102 7.52 -9.19 -12.04
N CYS A 103 7.03 -8.38 -12.97
CA CYS A 103 5.63 -8.44 -13.43
C CYS A 103 5.32 -9.79 -14.11
N PRO A 104 4.13 -10.39 -13.87
CA PRO A 104 3.76 -11.64 -14.54
C PRO A 104 3.35 -11.42 -16.00
N PHE A 105 2.87 -10.22 -16.37
CA PHE A 105 2.40 -9.91 -17.73
C PHE A 105 3.49 -9.35 -18.64
N THR A 106 4.30 -8.41 -18.14
CA THR A 106 5.30 -7.69 -18.93
C THR A 106 6.74 -8.08 -18.60
N GLY A 107 6.90 -9.02 -17.66
CA GLY A 107 8.19 -9.58 -17.25
C GLY A 107 8.28 -11.09 -17.52
N GLN A 108 9.45 -11.65 -17.25
CA GLN A 108 9.74 -13.06 -17.52
C GLN A 108 9.22 -14.01 -16.41
N VAL A 109 8.46 -13.51 -15.43
CA VAL A 109 7.97 -14.33 -14.33
C VAL A 109 6.84 -15.23 -14.83
N SER A 110 6.96 -16.54 -14.59
CA SER A 110 5.92 -17.53 -14.84
C SER A 110 5.14 -17.78 -13.54
N ILE A 111 3.81 -17.91 -13.66
CA ILE A 111 2.95 -18.34 -12.55
C ILE A 111 2.77 -19.84 -12.64
N ARG A 112 2.93 -20.55 -11.52
CA ARG A 112 2.79 -22.01 -11.45
C ARG A 112 2.45 -22.46 -10.04
N GLY A 113 1.65 -23.52 -9.93
CA GLY A 113 1.27 -24.11 -8.65
C GLY A 113 0.06 -23.41 -8.02
N ARG A 114 0.18 -23.04 -6.75
CA ARG A 114 -0.97 -22.61 -5.93
C ARG A 114 -1.43 -21.19 -6.30
N ILE A 115 -2.73 -21.03 -6.49
CA ILE A 115 -3.40 -19.73 -6.55
C ILE A 115 -4.11 -19.52 -5.22
N LEU A 116 -3.81 -18.41 -4.56
CA LEU A 116 -4.35 -18.09 -3.24
C LEU A 116 -5.10 -16.76 -3.30
N THR A 117 -6.13 -16.64 -2.47
CA THR A 117 -6.85 -15.39 -2.24
C THR A 117 -6.62 -14.91 -0.82
N GLY A 118 -6.68 -13.61 -0.61
CA GLY A 118 -6.66 -13.01 0.72
C GLY A 118 -6.81 -11.49 0.70
N THR A 119 -6.88 -10.90 1.89
CA THR A 119 -7.05 -9.47 2.07
C THR A 119 -5.70 -8.76 2.15
N VAL A 120 -5.61 -7.59 1.53
CA VAL A 120 -4.41 -6.74 1.62
C VAL A 120 -4.39 -6.05 2.98
N VAL A 121 -3.33 -6.30 3.76
CA VAL A 121 -3.13 -5.66 5.07
C VAL A 121 -2.28 -4.40 4.95
N SER A 122 -1.22 -4.45 4.15
CA SER A 122 -0.33 -3.31 4.00
C SER A 122 0.24 -3.19 2.60
N THR A 123 0.32 -1.95 2.13
CA THR A 123 0.90 -1.55 0.84
C THR A 123 2.09 -0.60 1.01
N LYS A 124 2.63 -0.50 2.23
CA LYS A 124 3.71 0.44 2.59
C LYS A 124 5.03 0.21 1.85
N MET A 125 5.26 -1.01 1.36
CA MET A 125 6.50 -1.37 0.67
C MET A 125 6.40 -1.07 -0.82
N HIS A 126 7.52 -0.70 -1.44
CA HIS A 126 7.54 -0.40 -2.87
C HIS A 126 7.30 -1.66 -3.72
N ARG A 127 6.18 -1.65 -4.48
CA ARG A 127 5.76 -2.71 -5.42
C ARG A 127 5.59 -4.10 -4.78
N THR A 128 5.41 -4.18 -3.47
CA THR A 128 5.12 -5.44 -2.77
C THR A 128 4.07 -5.19 -1.69
N LEU A 129 3.16 -6.13 -1.51
CA LEU A 129 2.12 -6.03 -0.49
C LEU A 129 2.15 -7.25 0.44
N ILE A 130 1.56 -7.07 1.62
CA ILE A 130 1.32 -8.15 2.58
C ILE A 130 -0.15 -8.52 2.56
N ILE A 131 -0.41 -9.80 2.30
CA ILE A 131 -1.75 -10.40 2.30
C ILE A 131 -1.92 -11.17 3.60
N ARG A 132 -3.11 -11.06 4.19
CA ARG A 132 -3.53 -11.91 5.30
C ARG A 132 -4.57 -12.91 4.83
N ARG A 133 -4.36 -14.15 5.24
CA ARG A 133 -5.30 -15.26 5.04
C ARG A 133 -5.74 -15.77 6.39
N GLU A 134 -7.02 -15.62 6.67
CA GLU A 134 -7.64 -16.13 7.89
C GLU A 134 -8.24 -17.50 7.58
N TYR A 135 -8.02 -18.44 8.49
CA TYR A 135 -8.57 -19.80 8.39
C TYR A 135 -8.89 -20.31 9.79
N LEU A 136 -9.88 -21.19 9.85
CA LEU A 136 -10.29 -21.87 11.07
C LEU A 136 -9.47 -23.15 11.21
N HIS A 137 -8.75 -23.28 12.32
CA HIS A 137 -8.02 -24.49 12.66
C HIS A 137 -8.88 -25.35 13.59
N PHE A 138 -9.06 -26.62 13.26
CA PHE A 138 -9.87 -27.54 14.05
C PHE A 138 -9.06 -28.16 15.18
N ILE A 139 -9.57 -28.13 16.41
CA ILE A 139 -8.96 -28.78 17.58
C ILE A 139 -9.70 -30.09 17.84
N PRO A 140 -9.08 -31.26 17.56
CA PRO A 140 -9.77 -32.55 17.58
C PRO A 140 -10.27 -32.91 18.98
N LYS A 141 -9.52 -32.58 20.04
CA LYS A 141 -9.89 -32.88 21.44
C LYS A 141 -11.22 -32.24 21.86
N TYR A 142 -11.51 -31.03 21.40
CA TYR A 142 -12.68 -30.26 21.85
C TYR A 142 -13.76 -30.13 20.78
N ALA A 143 -13.57 -30.71 19.59
CA ALA A 143 -14.44 -30.57 18.42
C ALA A 143 -14.83 -29.11 18.10
N ARG A 144 -13.91 -28.16 18.35
CA ARG A 144 -14.10 -26.72 18.18
C ARG A 144 -13.08 -26.14 17.22
N TYR A 145 -13.40 -24.98 16.63
CA TYR A 145 -12.50 -24.24 15.75
C TYR A 145 -11.91 -23.01 16.43
N GLU A 146 -10.63 -22.76 16.17
CA GLU A 146 -9.96 -21.51 16.54
C GLU A 146 -9.58 -20.69 15.30
N LYS A 147 -9.58 -19.37 15.43
CA LYS A 147 -9.20 -18.46 14.33
C LYS A 147 -7.68 -18.33 14.29
N ARG A 148 -7.06 -18.71 13.16
CA ARG A 148 -5.64 -18.47 12.88
C ARG A 148 -5.49 -17.63 11.63
N HIS A 149 -4.34 -16.99 11.48
CA HIS A 149 -4.01 -16.24 10.28
C HIS A 149 -2.56 -16.49 9.85
N LYS A 150 -2.31 -16.32 8.55
CA LYS A 150 -0.96 -16.33 7.97
C LYS A 150 -0.79 -15.11 7.09
N ASN A 151 0.37 -14.46 7.22
CA ASN A 151 0.76 -13.34 6.39
C ASN A 151 1.66 -13.84 5.26
N LEU A 152 1.39 -13.36 4.05
CA LEU A 152 2.10 -13.73 2.83
C LEU A 152 2.53 -12.47 2.10
N ALA A 153 3.81 -12.41 1.69
CA ALA A 153 4.32 -11.33 0.88
C ALA A 153 4.11 -11.63 -0.61
N ALA A 154 3.53 -10.68 -1.33
CA ALA A 154 3.29 -10.78 -2.76
C ALA A 154 3.84 -9.56 -3.51
N HIS A 155 4.39 -9.80 -4.70
CA HIS A 155 4.79 -8.74 -5.63
C HIS A 155 3.58 -8.15 -6.32
N VAL A 156 3.57 -6.83 -6.50
CA VAL A 156 2.51 -6.08 -7.17
C VAL A 156 3.08 -5.47 -8.44
N SER A 157 2.53 -5.87 -9.58
CA SER A 157 2.78 -5.17 -10.83
C SER A 157 2.19 -3.75 -10.76
N PRO A 158 2.91 -2.70 -11.22
CA PRO A 158 2.37 -1.33 -11.31
C PRO A 158 1.11 -1.20 -12.18
N ALA A 159 0.75 -2.23 -12.96
CA ALA A 159 -0.54 -2.26 -13.67
C ALA A 159 -1.76 -2.22 -12.73
N PHE A 160 -1.61 -2.66 -11.48
CA PHE A 160 -2.69 -2.67 -10.50
C PHE A 160 -2.55 -1.51 -9.53
N ARG A 161 -3.65 -0.80 -9.31
CA ARG A 161 -3.82 0.11 -8.17
C ARG A 161 -4.47 -0.70 -7.06
N VAL A 162 -3.79 -0.80 -5.91
CA VAL A 162 -4.21 -1.62 -4.78
C VAL A 162 -4.23 -0.75 -3.54
N GLU A 163 -5.30 -0.87 -2.77
CA GLU A 163 -5.45 -0.20 -1.50
C GLU A 163 -5.52 -1.21 -0.35
N GLU A 164 -5.31 -0.74 0.87
CA GLU A 164 -5.46 -1.57 2.06
C GLU A 164 -6.93 -2.00 2.22
N GLY A 165 -7.14 -3.29 2.49
CA GLY A 165 -8.47 -3.90 2.61
C GLY A 165 -9.07 -4.46 1.31
N ASP A 166 -8.38 -4.35 0.17
CA ASP A 166 -8.81 -5.01 -1.06
C ASP A 166 -8.66 -6.54 -0.98
N GLN A 167 -9.48 -7.25 -1.74
CA GLN A 167 -9.35 -8.70 -1.91
C GLN A 167 -8.48 -8.97 -3.14
N VAL A 168 -7.41 -9.73 -2.99
CA VAL A 168 -6.46 -10.01 -4.07
C VAL A 168 -6.32 -11.49 -4.33
N THR A 169 -6.19 -11.84 -5.60
CA THR A 169 -5.82 -13.19 -6.05
C THR A 169 -4.35 -13.17 -6.44
N VAL A 170 -3.57 -14.02 -5.79
CA VAL A 170 -2.13 -14.18 -6.04
C VAL A 170 -1.81 -15.56 -6.59
N GLY A 171 -0.85 -15.60 -7.51
CA GLY A 171 -0.28 -16.83 -8.04
C GLY A 171 1.10 -17.08 -7.46
N GLN A 172 1.38 -18.35 -7.16
CA GLN A 172 2.73 -18.79 -6.83
C GLN A 172 3.67 -18.60 -8.03
N CYS A 173 4.90 -18.16 -7.75
CA CYS A 173 5.92 -17.92 -8.75
C CYS A 173 7.29 -18.45 -8.29
N ARG A 174 8.30 -18.29 -9.15
CA ARG A 174 9.70 -18.48 -8.71
C ARG A 174 10.03 -17.51 -7.58
N PRO A 175 10.94 -17.83 -6.66
CA PRO A 175 11.39 -16.88 -5.64
C PRO A 175 11.85 -15.55 -6.29
N LEU A 176 11.25 -14.44 -5.88
CA LEU A 176 11.58 -13.09 -6.38
C LEU A 176 12.45 -12.31 -5.38
N SER A 177 12.34 -12.65 -4.10
CA SER A 177 13.14 -12.12 -2.99
C SER A 177 13.16 -13.14 -1.84
N LYS A 178 13.77 -12.77 -0.71
CA LYS A 178 13.81 -13.60 0.51
C LYS A 178 12.41 -14.09 0.95
N THR A 179 11.42 -13.20 0.89
CA THR A 179 10.05 -13.48 1.35
C THR A 179 9.06 -13.65 0.21
N VAL A 180 9.26 -12.96 -0.93
CA VAL A 180 8.27 -12.90 -2.00
C VAL A 180 8.38 -14.10 -2.93
N ARG A 181 7.35 -14.96 -2.88
CA ARG A 181 7.16 -16.15 -3.73
C ARG A 181 5.80 -16.16 -4.44
N PHE A 182 5.07 -15.06 -4.33
CA PHE A 182 3.74 -14.87 -4.90
C PHE A 182 3.67 -13.56 -5.68
N ASN A 183 2.81 -13.50 -6.68
CA ASN A 183 2.58 -12.32 -7.50
C ASN A 183 1.08 -12.06 -7.65
N VAL A 184 0.67 -10.80 -7.69
CA VAL A 184 -0.74 -10.42 -7.85
C VAL A 184 -1.19 -10.62 -9.30
N LEU A 185 -2.32 -11.32 -9.46
CA LEU A 185 -2.93 -11.62 -10.76
C LEU A 185 -4.21 -10.83 -10.98
N ARG A 186 -5.01 -10.67 -9.92
CA ARG A 186 -6.30 -9.99 -9.98
C ARG A 186 -6.55 -9.27 -8.66
N VAL A 187 -7.11 -8.08 -8.77
CA VAL A 187 -7.58 -7.28 -7.65
C VAL A 187 -9.09 -7.20 -7.72
N LEU A 188 -9.75 -7.48 -6.60
CA LEU A 188 -11.17 -7.27 -6.37
C LEU A 188 -11.27 -6.10 -5.39
N PRO A 189 -11.69 -4.91 -5.87
CA PRO A 189 -11.79 -3.74 -5.01
C PRO A 189 -12.83 -4.00 -3.92
N ARG A 190 -12.59 -3.46 -2.72
CA ARG A 190 -13.55 -3.58 -1.63
C ARG A 190 -14.87 -2.88 -2.00
N THR A 191 -15.95 -3.67 -2.14
CA THR A 191 -17.30 -3.21 -2.52
C THR A 191 -17.82 -2.03 -1.68
N GLY A 192 -17.34 -1.87 -0.44
CA GLY A 192 -17.82 -0.87 0.51
C GLY A 192 -17.45 0.59 0.24
N LYS A 193 -16.61 0.92 -0.76
CA LYS A 193 -16.34 2.34 -1.11
C LYS A 193 -17.38 2.94 -2.06
N ALA A 194 -18.10 2.11 -2.80
CA ALA A 194 -19.04 2.53 -3.86
C ALA A 194 -20.52 2.27 -3.52
N VAL A 195 -20.84 1.70 -2.34
CA VAL A 195 -22.22 1.68 -1.85
C VAL A 195 -22.59 3.13 -1.54
N LYS A 196 -23.32 3.72 -2.50
CA LYS A 196 -23.93 5.05 -2.52
C LYS A 196 -23.79 5.80 -1.20
N LYS A 197 -22.77 6.68 -1.11
CA LYS A 197 -22.90 7.84 -0.24
C LYS A 197 -24.09 8.61 -0.78
N PHE A 198 -25.24 8.46 -0.14
CA PHE A 198 -26.36 9.35 -0.35
C PHE A 198 -25.90 10.71 0.16
N SER A 199 -25.40 11.56 -0.74
CA SER A 199 -25.23 12.98 -0.46
C SER A 199 -26.63 13.58 -0.40
N LYS A 200 -27.31 13.39 0.72
CA LYS A 200 -28.50 14.18 1.04
C LYS A 200 -28.00 15.53 1.53
N PHE A 201 -28.42 16.56 0.80
CA PHE A 201 -28.10 17.98 0.98
C PHE A 201 -26.67 18.38 0.62
#